data_AF-A0A2L2XT58-F1
#
_entry.id   AF-A0A2L2XT58-F1
#
_cell.length_a   1.000
_cell.length_b   1.000
_cell.length_c   1.000
_cell.angle_alpha   90.00
_cell.angle_beta   90.00
_cell.angle_gamma   90.00
#
_symmetry.space_group_name_H-M   'P 1'
#
loop_
_entity.id
_entity.type
_entity.pdbx_description
1 polymer ?
#
loop_
_entity_poly.entity_id
_entity_poly.type
_entity_poly.pdbx_seq_one_letter_code
_entity_poly.pdbx_strand_id
1 'polypeptide(L)'
;MGVYDLPILSPGAPTYVVDPVSAISAANEGKLNKDLKNLAEKTGQEVRMVVVRRLDYGQKIDNLADDILREWYPNPEDRTNQTIIVLDTLTNKTAIRVGEEAKPLLTEAIADSILSETMAVPLKDGGKYNQALLDASRRLTAVLSGEADPGPPEVATINIESTFTTAEETDDKNATIWVIVLLVLATVIPMVTYFWYAGFGR
;
A
#
# COMPACT_ATOMS: atom_id res chain seq x y z
N MET A 1 22.50 2.85 -1.92
CA MET A 1 22.41 3.56 -3.19
C MET A 1 22.45 5.03 -2.87
N GLY A 2 23.36 5.72 -3.53
CA GLY A 2 23.52 7.16 -3.47
C GLY A 2 22.99 7.81 -4.74
N VAL A 3 23.12 9.13 -4.83
CA VAL A 3 22.73 9.90 -6.02
C VAL A 3 23.51 9.47 -7.28
N TYR A 4 24.76 9.05 -7.13
CA TYR A 4 25.62 8.62 -8.23
C TYR A 4 25.26 7.27 -8.86
N ASP A 5 24.37 6.50 -8.21
CA ASP A 5 23.84 5.25 -8.78
C ASP A 5 22.63 5.50 -9.69
N LEU A 6 22.14 6.75 -9.76
CA LEU A 6 20.97 7.13 -10.53
C LEU A 6 21.38 7.78 -11.86
N PRO A 7 20.55 7.66 -12.91
CA PRO A 7 20.74 8.46 -14.11
C PRO A 7 20.64 9.95 -13.77
N ILE A 8 21.35 10.80 -14.52
CA ILE A 8 21.18 12.25 -14.44
C ILE A 8 20.08 12.66 -15.41
N LEU A 9 19.07 13.36 -14.88
CA LEU A 9 17.99 13.93 -15.68
C LEU A 9 18.20 15.44 -15.84
N SER A 10 17.63 15.99 -16.91
CA SER A 10 17.56 17.43 -17.15
C SER A 10 16.09 17.88 -17.22
N PRO A 11 15.80 19.19 -17.10
CA PRO A 11 14.45 19.71 -17.33
C PRO A 11 13.92 19.25 -18.68
N GLY A 12 12.64 18.86 -18.73
CA GLY A 12 12.01 18.36 -19.95
C GLY A 12 12.43 16.95 -20.38
N ALA A 13 13.24 16.23 -19.59
CA ALA A 13 13.57 14.85 -19.88
C ALA A 13 12.29 13.98 -19.94
N PRO A 14 12.18 13.04 -20.89
CA PRO A 14 10.98 12.22 -21.05
C PRO A 14 10.80 11.14 -19.95
N THR A 15 11.76 11.03 -19.04
CA THR A 15 11.78 10.06 -17.94
C THR A 15 11.22 10.69 -16.67
N TYR A 16 10.09 10.18 -16.20
CA TYR A 16 9.43 10.65 -14.97
C TYR A 16 9.55 9.66 -13.81
N VAL A 17 9.78 8.38 -14.12
CA VAL A 17 10.00 7.34 -13.13
C VAL A 17 11.39 6.73 -13.32
N VAL A 18 12.13 6.59 -12.22
CA VAL A 18 13.45 5.98 -12.15
C VAL A 18 13.38 4.84 -11.15
N ASP A 19 13.22 3.61 -11.64
CA ASP A 19 13.16 2.38 -10.84
C ASP A 19 14.24 1.36 -11.25
N PRO A 20 15.52 1.60 -10.90
CA PRO A 20 16.62 0.67 -11.21
C PRO A 20 16.49 -0.69 -10.50
N VAL A 21 15.56 -0.83 -9.56
CA VAL A 21 15.41 -2.03 -8.72
C VAL A 21 14.18 -2.85 -9.10
N SER A 22 13.45 -2.41 -10.13
CA SER A 22 12.25 -3.06 -10.66
C SER A 22 11.24 -3.43 -9.57
N ALA A 23 11.03 -2.51 -8.62
CA ALA A 23 10.06 -2.65 -7.54
C ALA A 23 8.61 -2.46 -8.01
N ILE A 24 8.38 -1.74 -9.11
CA ILE A 24 7.06 -1.61 -9.73
C ILE A 24 6.96 -2.37 -11.05
N SER A 25 5.74 -2.71 -11.45
CA SER A 25 5.50 -3.39 -12.72
C SER A 25 5.70 -2.45 -13.91
N ALA A 26 6.19 -2.97 -15.04
CA ALA A 26 6.37 -2.19 -16.26
C ALA A 26 5.06 -1.52 -16.74
N ALA A 27 3.91 -2.16 -16.50
CA ALA A 27 2.60 -1.57 -16.82
C ALA A 27 2.31 -0.31 -15.99
N ASN A 28 2.61 -0.35 -14.70
CA ASN A 28 2.42 0.78 -13.81
C ASN A 28 3.47 1.87 -14.03
N GLU A 29 4.71 1.49 -14.32
CA GLU A 29 5.76 2.44 -14.72
C GLU A 29 5.37 3.19 -16.01
N GLY A 30 4.86 2.48 -17.01
CA GLY A 30 4.34 3.09 -18.24
C GLY A 30 3.15 4.02 -18.00
N LYS A 31 2.24 3.64 -17.10
CA LYS A 31 1.12 4.50 -16.68
C LYS A 31 1.60 5.76 -15.97
N LEU A 32 2.50 5.63 -14.99
CA LEU A 32 3.06 6.75 -14.23
C LEU A 32 3.79 7.72 -15.15
N ASN A 33 4.67 7.22 -16.04
CA ASN A 33 5.36 8.08 -17.01
C ASN A 33 4.37 8.83 -17.91
N LYS A 34 3.30 8.18 -18.37
CA LYS A 34 2.27 8.84 -19.17
C LYS A 34 1.52 9.92 -18.38
N ASP A 35 1.09 9.61 -17.16
CA ASP A 35 0.29 10.52 -16.35
C ASP A 35 1.11 11.77 -15.94
N LEU A 36 2.36 11.57 -15.51
CA LEU A 36 3.27 12.66 -15.13
C LEU A 36 3.74 13.48 -16.33
N LYS A 37 3.92 12.85 -17.50
CA LYS A 37 4.15 13.56 -18.75
C LYS A 37 2.99 14.48 -19.10
N ASN A 38 1.76 14.00 -19.00
CA ASN A 38 0.58 14.82 -19.28
C ASN A 38 0.46 16.00 -18.30
N LEU A 39 0.85 15.81 -17.03
CA LEU A 39 0.90 16.89 -16.05
C LEU A 39 1.91 17.96 -16.49
N ALA A 40 3.13 17.57 -16.84
CA ALA A 40 4.18 18.48 -17.28
C ALA A 40 3.77 19.26 -18.54
N GLU A 41 3.18 18.58 -19.53
CA GLU A 41 2.69 19.24 -20.76
C GLU A 41 1.56 20.25 -20.51
N LYS A 42 0.71 20.01 -19.51
CA LYS A 42 -0.44 20.88 -19.20
C LYS A 42 -0.09 22.05 -18.29
N THR A 43 0.82 21.84 -17.35
CA THR A 43 1.05 22.78 -16.23
C THR A 43 2.45 23.35 -16.19
N GLY A 44 3.39 22.75 -16.91
CA GLY A 44 4.83 23.02 -16.77
C GLY A 44 5.47 22.38 -15.53
N GLN A 45 4.69 21.77 -14.64
CA GLN A 45 5.17 21.13 -13.41
C GLN A 45 5.67 19.72 -13.68
N GLU A 46 6.91 19.44 -13.29
CA GLU A 46 7.55 18.16 -13.52
C GLU A 46 7.69 17.39 -12.20
N VAL A 47 7.03 16.23 -12.14
CA VAL A 47 7.18 15.31 -11.01
C VAL A 47 8.09 14.16 -11.41
N ARG A 48 9.09 13.88 -10.58
CA ARG A 48 9.99 12.73 -10.72
C ARG A 48 9.80 11.77 -9.55
N MET A 49 9.67 10.49 -9.86
CA MET A 49 9.55 9.43 -8.86
C MET A 49 10.78 8.52 -8.93
N VAL A 50 11.48 8.38 -7.82
CA VAL A 50 12.73 7.61 -7.73
C VAL A 50 12.53 6.48 -6.73
N VAL A 51 12.83 5.26 -7.16
CA VAL A 51 12.72 4.07 -6.32
C VAL A 51 14.11 3.48 -6.13
N VAL A 52 14.53 3.36 -4.88
CA VAL A 52 15.83 2.80 -4.49
C VAL A 52 15.63 1.58 -3.60
N ARG A 53 16.58 0.63 -3.67
CA ARG A 53 16.50 -0.58 -2.85
C ARG A 53 16.97 -0.38 -1.42
N ARG A 54 18.00 0.45 -1.24
CA ARG A 54 18.56 0.78 0.07
C ARG A 54 19.36 2.07 -0.04
N LEU A 55 19.41 2.85 1.02
CA LEU A 55 20.30 4.01 1.12
C LEU A 55 21.74 3.59 1.42
N ASP A 56 22.71 4.46 1.11
CA ASP A 56 24.10 4.28 1.56
C ASP A 56 24.22 4.45 3.07
N TYR A 57 25.30 3.90 3.63
CA TYR A 57 25.52 3.94 5.08
C TYR A 57 25.59 5.39 5.59
N GLY A 58 24.78 5.71 6.60
CA GLY A 58 24.68 7.06 7.16
C GLY A 58 23.81 8.03 6.36
N GLN A 59 23.33 7.65 5.17
CA GLN A 59 22.47 8.50 4.35
C GLN A 59 21.02 8.48 4.86
N LYS A 60 20.38 9.65 4.84
CA LYS A 60 18.94 9.81 5.11
C LYS A 60 18.19 10.00 3.80
N ILE A 61 16.94 9.55 3.75
CA ILE A 61 16.13 9.65 2.53
C ILE A 61 15.87 11.10 2.11
N ASP A 62 15.70 11.98 3.10
CA ASP A 62 15.62 13.43 2.91
C ASP A 62 16.85 13.99 2.21
N ASN A 63 18.03 13.68 2.74
CA ASN A 63 19.29 14.12 2.16
C ASN A 63 19.45 13.57 0.73
N LEU A 64 19.05 12.31 0.49
CA LEU A 64 19.08 11.75 -0.86
C LEU A 64 18.16 12.52 -1.82
N ALA A 65 16.95 12.89 -1.40
CA ALA A 65 16.06 13.69 -2.23
C ALA A 65 16.65 15.09 -2.52
N ASP A 66 17.29 15.72 -1.53
CA ASP A 66 18.02 16.98 -1.71
C ASP A 66 19.21 16.84 -2.68
N ASP A 67 19.95 15.74 -2.57
CA ASP A 67 21.09 15.45 -3.44
C ASP A 67 20.64 15.19 -4.88
N ILE A 68 19.56 14.43 -5.08
CA ILE A 68 18.96 14.20 -6.40
C ILE A 68 18.53 15.53 -7.03
N LEU A 69 17.79 16.38 -6.30
CA LEU A 69 17.35 17.68 -6.82
C LEU A 69 18.52 18.56 -7.22
N ARG A 70 19.61 18.55 -6.42
CA ARG A 70 20.81 19.35 -6.68
C ARG A 70 21.59 18.85 -7.89
N GLU A 71 21.73 17.53 -8.01
CA GLU A 71 22.57 16.92 -9.03
C GLU A 71 21.88 16.85 -10.40
N TRP A 72 20.57 16.59 -10.44
CA TRP A 72 19.80 16.62 -11.68
C TRP A 72 19.58 18.05 -12.19
N TYR A 73 19.43 19.00 -11.28
CA TYR A 73 19.16 20.39 -11.62
C TYR A 73 20.18 21.30 -10.92
N PRO A 74 21.41 21.44 -11.43
CA PRO A 74 22.45 22.25 -10.79
C PRO A 74 22.10 23.73 -10.70
N ASN A 75 21.37 24.25 -11.69
CA ASN A 75 20.93 25.65 -11.70
C ASN A 75 19.64 25.81 -10.87
N PRO A 76 19.55 26.84 -10.01
CA PRO A 76 18.34 27.09 -9.23
C PRO A 76 17.07 27.31 -10.07
N GLU A 77 17.20 27.93 -11.25
CA GLU A 77 16.07 28.17 -12.16
C GLU A 77 15.45 26.86 -12.66
N ASP A 78 16.28 25.84 -12.88
CA ASP A 78 15.83 24.53 -13.35
C ASP A 78 15.12 23.71 -12.24
N ARG A 79 15.14 24.18 -10.99
CA ARG A 79 14.53 23.51 -9.83
C ARG A 79 13.11 24.00 -9.54
N THR A 80 12.71 25.16 -10.06
CA THR A 80 11.51 25.86 -9.57
C THR A 80 10.24 25.07 -9.80
N ASN A 81 10.15 24.39 -10.95
CA ASN A 81 9.01 23.58 -11.40
C ASN A 81 9.16 22.08 -11.09
N GLN A 82 10.19 21.67 -10.35
CA GLN A 82 10.51 20.27 -10.11
C GLN A 82 9.95 19.78 -8.77
N THR A 83 9.31 18.62 -8.78
CA THR A 83 8.92 17.89 -7.56
C THR A 83 9.53 16.50 -7.60
N ILE A 84 10.30 16.12 -6.58
CA ILE A 84 10.97 14.82 -6.52
C ILE A 84 10.41 14.02 -5.36
N ILE A 85 9.97 12.80 -5.64
CA ILE A 85 9.61 11.80 -4.64
C ILE A 85 10.63 10.67 -4.67
N VAL A 86 11.11 10.28 -3.49
CA VAL A 86 12.03 9.17 -3.32
C VAL A 86 11.38 8.12 -2.43
N LEU A 87 11.49 6.85 -2.81
CA LEU A 87 11.01 5.68 -2.06
C LEU A 87 12.16 4.70 -1.84
N ASP A 88 12.43 4.37 -0.58
CA ASP A 88 13.34 3.28 -0.19
C ASP A 88 12.54 2.00 0.09
N THR A 89 12.71 0.98 -0.73
CA THR A 89 11.98 -0.30 -0.60
C THR A 89 12.51 -1.21 0.51
N LEU A 90 13.69 -0.95 1.08
CA LEU A 90 14.15 -1.72 2.24
C LEU A 90 13.52 -1.22 3.54
N THR A 91 13.36 0.10 3.68
CA THR A 91 12.86 0.70 4.93
C THR A 91 11.45 1.27 4.82
N ASN A 92 10.84 1.21 3.63
CA ASN A 92 9.55 1.83 3.31
C ASN A 92 9.48 3.32 3.65
N LYS A 93 10.63 3.98 3.68
CA LYS A 93 10.72 5.42 3.90
C LYS A 93 10.49 6.14 2.58
N THR A 94 9.90 7.31 2.68
CA THR A 94 9.68 8.21 1.56
C THR A 94 10.17 9.61 1.90
N ALA A 95 10.53 10.37 0.86
CA ALA A 95 10.80 11.80 0.96
C ALA A 95 10.21 12.51 -0.26
N ILE A 96 9.87 13.77 -0.08
CA ILE A 96 9.42 14.66 -1.15
C ILE A 96 10.20 15.96 -1.09
N ARG A 97 10.55 16.50 -2.26
CA ARG A 97 11.09 17.85 -2.43
C ARG A 97 10.28 18.58 -3.47
N VAL A 98 9.91 19.81 -3.15
CA VAL A 98 8.97 20.63 -3.93
C VAL A 98 9.69 21.92 -4.31
N GLY A 99 9.78 22.18 -5.62
CA GLY A 99 10.34 23.40 -6.17
C GLY A 99 9.49 24.63 -5.82
N GLU A 100 10.11 25.82 -5.87
CA GLU A 100 9.48 27.07 -5.42
C GLU A 100 8.15 27.39 -6.12
N GLU A 101 8.00 27.11 -7.42
CA GLU A 101 6.75 27.37 -8.15
C GLU A 101 5.63 26.38 -7.79
N ALA A 102 5.99 25.19 -7.31
CA ALA A 102 5.02 24.19 -6.87
C ALA A 102 4.50 24.42 -5.45
N LYS A 103 5.26 25.08 -4.57
CA LYS A 103 4.91 25.28 -3.15
C LYS A 103 3.55 25.96 -2.89
N PRO A 104 3.10 26.96 -3.68
CA PRO A 104 1.78 27.57 -3.47
C PRO A 104 0.62 26.59 -3.68
N LEU A 105 0.80 25.61 -4.56
CA LEU A 105 -0.19 24.57 -4.86
C LEU A 105 0.00 23.37 -3.92
N LEU A 106 1.23 22.85 -3.89
CA LEU A 106 1.66 21.73 -3.08
C LEU A 106 2.32 22.24 -1.81
N THR A 107 1.49 22.66 -0.85
CA THR A 107 1.94 23.13 0.46
C THR A 107 2.66 22.02 1.24
N GLU A 108 3.49 22.39 2.22
CA GLU A 108 4.20 21.45 3.10
C GLU A 108 3.23 20.45 3.77
N ALA A 109 2.07 20.92 4.23
CA ALA A 109 1.05 20.06 4.83
C ALA A 109 0.49 19.01 3.86
N ILE A 110 0.28 19.38 2.58
CA ILE A 110 -0.19 18.44 1.55
C ILE A 110 0.93 17.45 1.20
N ALA A 111 2.16 17.94 1.05
CA ALA A 111 3.33 17.10 0.79
C ALA A 111 3.53 16.05 1.89
N ASP A 112 3.44 16.46 3.16
CA ASP A 112 3.50 15.57 4.31
C ASP A 112 2.33 14.57 4.34
N SER A 113 1.11 15.01 4.02
CA SER A 113 -0.06 14.12 3.93
C SER A 113 0.08 13.09 2.81
N ILE A 114 0.67 13.47 1.66
CA ILE A 114 0.97 12.51 0.59
C ILE A 114 1.93 11.43 1.08
N LEU A 115 2.98 11.80 1.82
CA LEU A 115 3.93 10.81 2.33
C LEU A 115 3.33 9.95 3.44
N SER A 116 2.69 10.58 4.43
CA SER A 116 2.29 9.96 5.70
C SER A 116 0.92 9.26 5.66
N GLU A 117 0.04 9.63 4.74
CA GLU A 117 -1.32 9.08 4.65
C GLU A 117 -1.57 8.41 3.28
N THR A 118 -1.15 9.03 2.18
CA THR A 118 -1.35 8.44 0.83
C THR A 118 -0.38 7.30 0.55
N MET A 119 0.92 7.52 0.74
CA MET A 119 1.94 6.51 0.45
C MET A 119 2.13 5.53 1.62
N ALA A 120 2.14 6.02 2.87
CA ALA A 120 2.48 5.17 4.01
C ALA A 120 1.51 3.99 4.20
N VAL A 121 0.23 4.15 3.87
CA VAL A 121 -0.78 3.09 4.00
C VAL A 121 -0.41 1.86 3.15
N PRO A 122 -0.33 1.93 1.81
CA PRO A 122 0.04 0.78 0.98
C PRO A 122 1.48 0.29 1.25
N LEU A 123 2.39 1.17 1.67
CA LEU A 123 3.75 0.77 2.02
C LEU A 123 3.80 -0.10 3.29
N LYS A 124 2.99 0.23 4.31
CA LYS A 124 2.85 -0.57 5.53
C LYS A 124 2.07 -1.87 5.27
N ASP A 125 1.15 -1.84 4.31
CA ASP A 125 0.36 -3.01 3.89
C ASP A 125 1.13 -3.90 2.89
N GLY A 126 2.25 -4.46 3.35
CA GLY A 126 3.02 -5.45 2.58
C GLY A 126 3.88 -4.87 1.44
N GLY A 127 4.23 -3.59 1.49
CA GLY A 127 5.10 -2.97 0.48
C GLY A 127 4.44 -2.88 -0.90
N LYS A 128 3.16 -2.45 -0.95
CA LYS A 128 2.42 -2.26 -2.21
C LYS A 128 2.92 -1.01 -2.96
N TYR A 129 4.17 -1.05 -3.44
CA TYR A 129 4.87 0.07 -4.10
C TYR A 129 4.11 0.62 -5.30
N ASN A 130 3.54 -0.28 -6.11
CA ASN A 130 2.72 0.09 -7.26
C ASN A 130 1.54 0.99 -6.84
N GLN A 131 0.82 0.59 -5.80
CA GLN A 131 -0.32 1.35 -5.30
C GLN A 131 0.14 2.68 -4.69
N ALA A 132 1.19 2.65 -3.85
CA ALA A 132 1.74 3.85 -3.22
C ALA A 132 2.10 4.95 -4.23
N LEU A 133 2.81 4.59 -5.30
CA LEU A 133 3.23 5.55 -6.32
C LEU A 133 2.08 5.98 -7.23
N LEU A 134 1.15 5.09 -7.57
CA LEU A 134 -0.04 5.46 -8.34
C LEU A 134 -0.96 6.42 -7.59
N ASP A 135 -1.17 6.18 -6.29
CA ASP A 135 -2.02 7.01 -5.46
C ASP A 135 -1.36 8.38 -5.20
N ALA A 136 -0.04 8.41 -4.96
CA ALA A 136 0.73 9.65 -4.89
C ALA A 136 0.66 10.43 -6.22
N SER A 137 0.88 9.76 -7.35
CA SER A 137 0.81 10.38 -8.68
C SER A 137 -0.55 11.02 -8.94
N ARG A 138 -1.64 10.32 -8.62
CA ARG A 138 -3.01 10.84 -8.78
C ARG A 138 -3.23 12.11 -7.97
N ARG A 139 -2.85 12.08 -6.68
CA ARG A 139 -3.03 13.22 -5.77
C ARG A 139 -2.16 14.42 -6.17
N LEU A 140 -0.89 14.17 -6.50
CA LEU A 140 0.02 15.21 -7.01
C LEU A 140 -0.49 15.83 -8.31
N THR A 141 -0.98 15.01 -9.23
CA THR A 141 -1.51 15.50 -10.52
C THR A 141 -2.70 16.43 -10.30
N ALA A 142 -3.63 16.09 -9.41
CA ALA A 142 -4.77 16.95 -9.08
C ALA A 142 -4.29 18.29 -8.49
N VAL A 143 -3.47 18.24 -7.43
CA VAL A 143 -2.99 19.43 -6.73
C VAL A 143 -2.17 20.35 -7.63
N LEU A 144 -1.22 19.79 -8.40
CA LEU A 144 -0.35 20.55 -9.29
C LEU A 144 -1.06 21.06 -10.55
N SER A 145 -2.22 20.49 -10.90
CA SER A 145 -3.10 21.02 -11.94
C SER A 145 -4.02 22.14 -11.43
N GLY A 146 -3.94 22.51 -10.15
CA GLY A 146 -4.82 23.50 -9.52
C GLY A 146 -6.22 22.97 -9.21
N GLU A 147 -6.43 21.67 -9.27
CA GLU A 147 -7.67 21.04 -8.81
C GLU A 147 -7.69 20.94 -7.27
N ALA A 148 -8.87 20.73 -6.70
CA ALA A 148 -8.99 20.50 -5.26
C ALA A 148 -8.25 19.21 -4.86
N ASP A 149 -7.52 19.24 -3.74
CA ASP A 149 -6.86 18.05 -3.21
C ASP A 149 -7.92 16.97 -2.91
N PRO A 150 -7.87 15.80 -3.58
CA PRO A 150 -8.81 14.70 -3.31
C PRO A 150 -8.61 14.09 -1.91
N GLY A 151 -7.50 14.42 -1.24
CA GLY A 151 -7.15 13.88 0.06
C GLY A 151 -6.54 12.47 -0.01
N PRO A 152 -6.20 11.89 1.15
CA PRO A 152 -5.71 10.52 1.23
C PRO A 152 -6.79 9.50 0.81
N PRO A 153 -6.39 8.33 0.28
CA PRO A 153 -7.34 7.30 -0.11
C PRO A 153 -8.11 6.80 1.12
N GLU A 154 -9.41 6.54 0.96
CA GLU A 154 -10.21 5.91 1.99
C GLU A 154 -9.70 4.49 2.23
N VAL A 155 -9.08 4.28 3.39
CA VAL A 155 -8.77 2.94 3.88
C VAL A 155 -10.07 2.27 4.26
N ALA A 156 -10.52 1.31 3.44
CA ALA A 156 -11.58 0.41 3.86
C ALA A 156 -11.12 -0.27 5.15
N THR A 157 -11.71 0.11 6.28
CA THR A 157 -11.57 -0.66 7.52
C THR A 157 -12.10 -2.03 7.18
N ILE A 158 -11.21 -3.02 7.04
CA ILE A 158 -11.64 -4.39 7.02
C ILE A 158 -12.28 -4.59 8.38
N ASN A 159 -13.62 -4.59 8.41
CA ASN A 159 -14.38 -5.01 9.56
C ASN A 159 -14.07 -6.49 9.69
N ILE A 160 -12.96 -6.82 10.34
CA ILE A 160 -12.78 -8.11 10.96
C ILE A 160 -13.69 -8.07 12.19
N GLU A 161 -15.00 -7.99 11.94
CA GLU A 161 -15.95 -8.68 12.79
C GLU A 161 -15.45 -10.12 12.75
N SER A 162 -14.66 -10.42 13.76
CA SER A 162 -14.36 -11.74 14.24
C SER A 162 -15.51 -12.67 13.87
N THR A 163 -15.30 -13.51 12.86
CA THR A 163 -16.03 -14.77 12.70
C THR A 163 -15.64 -15.77 13.79
N PHE A 164 -15.01 -15.31 14.89
CA PHE A 164 -15.13 -15.96 16.17
C PHE A 164 -16.59 -15.82 16.59
N THR A 165 -17.40 -16.82 16.21
CA THR A 165 -18.55 -17.22 17.00
C THR A 165 -18.12 -17.18 18.47
N THR A 166 -18.69 -16.25 19.24
CA THR A 166 -18.58 -16.25 20.69
C THR A 166 -18.87 -17.67 21.16
N ALA A 167 -18.03 -18.23 22.03
CA ALA A 167 -18.16 -19.60 22.53
C ALA A 167 -19.53 -19.91 23.18
N GLU A 168 -20.38 -18.90 23.37
CA GLU A 168 -21.74 -18.99 23.91
C GLU A 168 -22.80 -19.55 22.95
N GLU A 169 -22.51 -19.76 21.66
CA GLU A 169 -23.42 -20.48 20.73
C GLU A 169 -22.89 -21.87 20.33
N THR A 170 -22.18 -22.57 21.22
CA THR A 170 -22.07 -24.03 21.07
C THR A 170 -23.28 -24.67 21.74
N ASP A 171 -24.21 -25.13 20.91
CA ASP A 171 -25.41 -25.88 21.29
C ASP A 171 -25.07 -27.27 21.86
N ASP A 172 -24.45 -27.31 23.05
CA ASP A 172 -24.13 -28.53 23.81
C ASP A 172 -25.38 -29.33 24.20
N LYS A 173 -26.56 -28.70 24.12
CA LYS A 173 -27.85 -29.32 24.44
C LYS A 173 -28.21 -30.40 23.42
N ASN A 174 -27.95 -30.17 22.13
CA ASN A 174 -28.22 -31.16 21.09
C ASN A 174 -27.32 -32.40 21.21
N ALA A 175 -26.02 -32.22 21.48
CA ALA A 175 -25.10 -33.35 21.64
C ALA A 175 -25.46 -34.24 22.84
N THR A 176 -25.81 -33.62 23.97
CA THR A 176 -26.19 -34.34 25.19
C THR A 176 -27.44 -35.19 25.01
N ILE A 177 -28.45 -34.68 24.29
CA ILE A 177 -29.69 -35.41 23.99
C ILE A 177 -29.41 -36.66 23.15
N TRP A 178 -28.58 -36.53 22.10
CA TRP A 178 -28.23 -37.67 21.25
C TRP A 178 -27.49 -38.78 22.01
N VAL A 179 -26.57 -38.41 22.91
CA VAL A 179 -25.85 -39.39 23.76
C VAL A 179 -26.81 -40.16 24.66
N ILE A 180 -27.77 -39.47 25.29
CA ILE A 180 -28.76 -40.11 26.16
C ILE A 180 -29.64 -41.09 25.37
N VAL A 181 -30.11 -40.69 24.18
CA VAL A 181 -30.90 -41.57 23.30
C VAL A 181 -30.11 -42.82 22.91
N LEU A 182 -28.83 -42.66 22.56
CA LEU A 182 -27.94 -43.78 22.21
C LEU A 182 -27.74 -44.75 23.38
N LEU A 183 -27.57 -44.24 24.61
CA LEU A 183 -27.42 -45.07 25.81
C LEU A 183 -28.69 -45.86 26.12
N VAL A 184 -29.87 -45.24 26.02
CA VAL A 184 -31.14 -45.95 26.25
C VAL A 184 -31.33 -47.06 25.22
N LEU A 185 -31.09 -46.78 23.93
CA LEU A 185 -31.17 -47.79 22.89
C LEU A 185 -30.18 -48.95 23.13
N ALA A 186 -28.92 -48.63 23.46
CA ALA A 186 -27.90 -49.63 23.77
C ALA A 186 -28.29 -50.53 24.95
N THR A 187 -29.09 -50.03 25.88
CA THR A 187 -29.52 -50.80 27.07
C THR A 187 -30.79 -51.61 26.82
N VAL A 188 -31.73 -51.07 26.06
CA VAL A 188 -33.04 -51.71 25.82
C VAL A 188 -32.94 -52.79 24.75
N ILE A 189 -32.18 -52.58 23.68
CA ILE A 189 -32.08 -53.52 22.56
C ILE A 189 -31.61 -54.92 23.01
N PRO A 190 -30.53 -55.09 23.81
CA PRO A 190 -30.09 -56.40 24.28
C PRO A 190 -31.12 -57.10 25.16
N MET A 191 -31.89 -56.32 25.93
CA MET A 191 -32.90 -56.86 26.83
C MET A 191 -34.10 -57.39 26.02
N VAL A 192 -34.57 -56.61 25.05
CA VAL A 192 -35.66 -57.02 24.14
C VAL A 192 -35.26 -58.22 23.29
N THR A 193 -34.04 -58.23 22.73
CA THR A 193 -33.55 -59.38 21.96
C THR A 193 -33.43 -60.61 22.86
N TYR A 194 -32.88 -60.49 24.07
CA TYR A 194 -32.83 -61.59 25.03
C TYR A 194 -34.21 -62.14 25.36
N PHE A 195 -35.20 -61.29 25.67
CA PHE A 195 -36.57 -61.75 25.97
C PHE A 195 -37.25 -62.39 24.76
N TRP A 196 -37.00 -61.91 23.54
CA TRP A 196 -37.52 -62.54 22.33
C TRP A 196 -36.93 -63.94 22.14
N TYR A 197 -35.61 -64.09 22.29
CA TYR A 197 -34.95 -65.41 22.20
C TYR A 197 -35.34 -66.34 23.36
N ALA A 198 -35.48 -65.83 24.59
CA ALA A 198 -35.84 -66.63 25.76
C ALA A 198 -37.33 -67.01 25.80
N GLY A 199 -38.22 -66.21 25.19
CA GLY A 199 -39.67 -66.44 25.16
C GLY A 199 -40.13 -67.33 24.00
N PHE A 200 -39.42 -67.34 22.87
CA PHE A 200 -39.75 -68.17 21.69
C PHE A 200 -38.96 -69.50 21.62
N GLY A 201 -38.09 -69.76 22.61
CA GLY A 201 -37.26 -70.96 22.72
C GLY A 201 -37.86 -72.11 23.55
N ARG A 202 -39.20 -72.22 23.62
CA ARG A 202 -39.92 -73.39 24.13
C ARG A 202 -40.99 -73.84 23.15
#